data_AF-A0A925A2T8-F1
#
_entry.id   AF-A0A925A2T8-F1
#
_cell.length_a   1.000
_cell.length_b   1.000
_cell.length_c   1.000
_cell.angle_alpha   90.00
_cell.angle_beta   90.00
_cell.angle_gamma   90.00
#
_symmetry.space_group_name_H-M   'P 1'
#
loop_
_entity.id
_entity.type
_entity.pdbx_description
1 polymer ?
#
loop_
_entity_poly.entity_id
_entity_poly.type
_entity_poly.pdbx_seq_one_letter_code
_entity_poly.pdbx_strand_id
1 'polypeptide(L)'
;MAADPKWRSRILEKPEIWGIESISAEAIVIRLVMKTRGGVKDDVARDLRARLKSGPDAMGIKPPALNSIVLSGFEGAESIKGARPPRTEPNPIATTADPKPPRKSRL
;
A
#
# COMPACT_ATOMS: atom_id res chain seq x y z
N MET A 1 -21.84 -19.74 9.79
CA MET A 1 -21.24 -20.14 8.50
C MET A 1 -20.85 -21.62 8.45
N ALA A 2 -19.91 -22.12 9.24
CA ALA A 2 -19.61 -23.57 9.26
C ALA A 2 -20.81 -24.44 9.66
N ALA A 3 -21.69 -23.92 10.53
CA ALA A 3 -22.96 -24.54 10.89
C ALA A 3 -24.11 -24.28 9.90
N ASP A 4 -23.93 -23.40 8.92
CA ASP A 4 -24.96 -23.03 7.96
C ASP A 4 -25.20 -24.20 6.98
N PRO A 5 -26.44 -24.70 6.81
CA PRO A 5 -26.75 -25.82 5.92
C PRO A 5 -26.20 -25.66 4.50
N LYS A 6 -26.14 -24.42 3.98
CA LYS A 6 -25.62 -24.11 2.64
C LYS A 6 -24.13 -24.47 2.48
N TRP A 7 -23.35 -24.35 3.55
CA TRP A 7 -21.89 -24.48 3.53
C TRP A 7 -21.36 -25.67 4.33
N ARG A 8 -22.19 -26.28 5.19
CA ARG A 8 -21.80 -27.35 6.10
C ARG A 8 -21.13 -28.54 5.40
N SER A 9 -21.57 -28.92 4.20
CA SER A 9 -20.98 -30.02 3.44
C SER A 9 -19.68 -29.63 2.70
N ARG A 10 -19.43 -28.33 2.53
CA ARG A 10 -18.33 -27.75 1.73
C ARG A 10 -17.16 -27.28 2.58
N ILE A 11 -17.39 -26.95 3.85
CA ILE A 11 -16.37 -26.55 4.82
C ILE A 11 -15.85 -27.80 5.52
N LEU A 12 -14.54 -28.01 5.49
CA LEU A 12 -13.91 -29.20 6.06
C LEU A 12 -13.57 -29.03 7.54
N GLU A 13 -13.21 -27.81 7.93
CA GLU A 13 -12.76 -27.49 9.29
C GLU A 13 -13.32 -26.14 9.73
N LYS A 14 -13.34 -25.89 11.06
CA LYS A 14 -13.71 -24.58 11.59
C LYS A 14 -12.69 -23.53 11.10
N PRO A 15 -13.13 -22.28 10.85
CA PRO A 15 -12.19 -21.21 10.57
C PRO A 15 -11.25 -20.98 11.75
N GLU A 16 -9.97 -20.81 11.47
CA GLU A 16 -8.92 -20.54 12.44
C GLU A 16 -8.34 -19.14 12.19
N ILE A 17 -8.17 -18.38 13.28
CA ILE A 17 -7.44 -17.11 13.25
C ILE A 17 -5.98 -17.44 13.54
N TRP A 18 -5.11 -17.15 12.59
CA TRP A 18 -3.67 -17.34 12.75
C TRP A 18 -3.02 -16.19 13.53
N GLY A 19 -3.75 -15.08 13.69
CA GLY A 19 -3.36 -13.94 14.49
C GLY A 19 -3.16 -12.67 13.66
N ILE A 20 -2.41 -11.74 14.24
CA ILE A 20 -2.06 -10.47 13.62
C ILE A 20 -0.83 -10.69 12.74
N GLU A 21 -0.98 -10.42 11.45
CA GLU A 21 0.10 -10.51 10.46
C GLU A 21 0.93 -9.22 10.44
N SER A 22 0.29 -8.06 10.60
CA SER A 22 0.99 -6.78 10.68
C SER A 22 0.21 -5.75 11.50
N ILE A 23 0.96 -4.84 12.12
CA ILE A 23 0.47 -3.65 12.82
C ILE A 23 1.22 -2.47 12.22
N SER A 24 0.49 -1.51 11.66
CA SER A 24 1.04 -0.22 11.23
C SER A 24 0.31 0.92 11.95
N ALA A 25 0.76 2.15 11.71
CA ALA A 25 0.05 3.34 12.19
C ALA A 25 -1.37 3.48 11.58
N GLU A 26 -1.65 2.75 10.50
CA GLU A 26 -2.84 2.93 9.66
C GLU A 26 -3.83 1.77 9.79
N ALA A 27 -3.31 0.55 9.88
CA ALA A 27 -4.13 -0.65 9.86
C ALA A 27 -3.51 -1.82 10.63
N ILE A 28 -4.38 -2.70 11.10
CA ILE A 28 -4.02 -4.02 11.64
C ILE A 28 -4.50 -5.07 10.63
N VAL A 29 -3.60 -5.94 10.20
CA VAL A 29 -3.95 -7.06 9.31
C VAL A 29 -4.06 -8.32 10.14
N ILE A 30 -5.24 -8.95 10.08
CA ILE A 30 -5.53 -10.21 10.77
C ILE A 30 -5.74 -11.30 9.74
N ARG A 31 -5.07 -12.44 9.92
CA ARG A 31 -5.19 -13.59 9.01
C ARG A 31 -6.16 -14.62 9.55
N LEU A 32 -7.17 -14.93 8.74
CA LEU A 32 -8.13 -16.00 8.99
C LEU A 32 -8.07 -17.03 7.86
N VAL A 33 -7.95 -18.30 8.24
CA VAL A 33 -7.81 -19.43 7.32
C VAL A 33 -8.97 -20.40 7.53
N MET A 34 -9.51 -20.93 6.43
CA MET A 34 -10.56 -21.95 6.46
C MET A 34 -10.31 -22.96 5.35
N LYS A 35 -10.37 -24.26 5.69
CA LYS A 35 -10.26 -25.34 4.70
C LYS A 35 -11.62 -25.66 4.09
N THR A 36 -11.68 -25.69 2.76
CA THR A 36 -12.89 -26.01 1.98
C THR A 36 -12.64 -27.18 1.05
N ARG A 37 -13.71 -27.83 0.60
CA ARG A 37 -13.64 -28.74 -0.56
C ARG A 37 -13.13 -28.02 -1.80
N GLY A 38 -12.60 -28.78 -2.76
CA GLY A 38 -12.17 -28.26 -4.05
C GLY A 38 -13.34 -27.61 -4.83
N GLY A 39 -13.04 -26.61 -5.64
CA GLY A 39 -14.00 -25.96 -6.54
C GLY A 39 -14.98 -24.98 -5.88
N VAL A 40 -14.99 -24.84 -4.55
CA VAL A 40 -15.94 -23.96 -3.84
C VAL A 40 -15.27 -22.87 -2.99
N LYS A 41 -13.94 -22.76 -3.05
CA LYS A 41 -13.15 -21.83 -2.22
C LYS A 41 -13.61 -20.38 -2.38
N ASP A 42 -13.90 -19.96 -3.62
CA ASP A 42 -14.16 -18.55 -3.94
C ASP A 42 -15.57 -18.14 -3.50
N ASP A 43 -16.54 -19.04 -3.67
CA ASP A 43 -17.91 -18.85 -3.19
C ASP A 43 -17.97 -18.77 -1.66
N VAL A 44 -17.28 -19.69 -0.98
CA VAL A 44 -17.14 -19.68 0.48
C VAL A 44 -16.42 -18.40 0.92
N ALA A 45 -15.35 -18.00 0.25
CA ALA A 45 -14.62 -16.78 0.60
C ALA A 45 -15.48 -15.53 0.42
N ARG A 46 -16.33 -15.46 -0.60
CA ARG A 46 -17.23 -14.31 -0.84
C ARG A 46 -18.27 -14.18 0.27
N ASP A 47 -18.94 -15.28 0.62
CA ASP A 47 -19.95 -15.30 1.69
C ASP A 47 -19.30 -14.99 3.06
N LEU A 48 -18.08 -15.48 3.29
CA LEU A 48 -17.31 -15.22 4.51
C LEU A 48 -16.94 -13.74 4.63
N ARG A 49 -16.43 -13.12 3.55
CA ARG A 49 -16.08 -11.68 3.54
C ARG A 49 -17.31 -10.81 3.82
N ALA A 50 -18.46 -11.12 3.23
CA ALA A 50 -19.69 -10.36 3.46
C ALA A 50 -20.14 -10.41 4.92
N ARG A 51 -20.11 -11.61 5.54
CA ARG A 51 -20.44 -11.77 6.96
C ARG A 51 -19.41 -11.09 7.85
N LEU A 52 -18.13 -11.26 7.56
CA LEU A 52 -17.05 -10.65 8.32
C LEU A 52 -17.11 -9.12 8.26
N LYS A 53 -17.55 -8.51 7.15
CA LYS A 53 -17.72 -7.07 7.02
C LYS A 53 -18.85 -6.54 7.92
N SER A 54 -19.97 -7.26 7.99
CA SER A 54 -21.14 -6.82 8.76
C SER A 54 -20.90 -6.68 10.28
N GLY A 55 -20.01 -7.49 10.86
CA GLY A 55 -19.73 -7.46 12.30
C GLY A 55 -19.03 -6.16 12.76
N PRO A 56 -17.82 -5.85 12.25
CA PRO A 56 -17.13 -4.60 12.50
C PRO A 56 -17.98 -3.37 12.14
N ASP A 57 -18.75 -3.43 11.05
CA ASP A 57 -19.64 -2.35 10.66
C ASP A 57 -20.70 -2.05 11.72
N ALA A 58 -21.33 -3.09 12.28
CA ALA A 58 -22.30 -2.94 13.36
C ALA A 58 -21.67 -2.38 14.66
N MET A 59 -20.37 -2.62 14.87
CA MET A 59 -19.61 -2.06 15.99
C MET A 59 -19.06 -0.65 15.69
N GLY A 60 -19.33 -0.08 14.51
CA GLY A 60 -18.83 1.24 14.11
C GLY A 60 -17.33 1.27 13.78
N ILE A 61 -16.70 0.12 13.58
CA ILE A 61 -15.30 0.01 13.17
C ILE A 61 -15.21 0.40 11.70
N LYS A 62 -14.56 1.54 11.42
CA LYS A 62 -14.36 2.02 10.05
C LYS A 62 -13.18 1.31 9.39
N PRO A 63 -13.27 0.96 8.09
CA PRO A 63 -12.12 0.48 7.36
C PRO A 63 -11.03 1.56 7.30
N PRO A 64 -9.75 1.18 7.19
CA PRO A 64 -8.67 2.13 7.01
C PRO A 64 -8.93 2.99 5.76
N ALA A 65 -8.70 4.30 5.87
CA ALA A 65 -8.91 5.24 4.78
C ALA A 65 -7.83 5.06 3.71
N LEU A 66 -8.18 5.30 2.45
CA LEU A 66 -7.20 5.44 1.38
C LEU A 66 -6.44 6.75 1.60
N ASN A 67 -5.13 6.66 1.83
CA ASN A 67 -4.27 7.83 1.95
C ASN A 67 -4.10 8.47 0.56
N SER A 68 -4.84 9.54 0.28
CA SER A 68 -4.50 10.46 -0.81
C SER A 68 -3.64 11.58 -0.26
N ILE A 69 -2.33 11.53 -0.54
CA ILE A 69 -1.44 12.65 -0.27
C ILE A 69 -1.75 13.73 -1.31
N VAL A 70 -2.56 14.72 -0.95
CA VAL A 70 -2.67 15.95 -1.74
C VAL A 70 -1.52 16.85 -1.29
N LEU A 71 -0.50 16.99 -2.14
CA LEU A 71 0.58 17.93 -1.90
C LEU A 71 -0.01 19.35 -1.90
N SER A 72 -0.08 19.99 -0.73
CA SER A 72 -0.39 21.41 -0.63
C SER A 72 0.78 22.21 -1.19
N GLY A 73 0.51 23.15 -2.11
CA GLY A 73 1.52 24.07 -2.65
C GLY A 73 1.72 24.05 -4.17
N PHE A 74 0.93 23.27 -4.95
CA PHE A 74 0.97 23.35 -6.42
C PHE A 74 0.43 24.67 -6.98
N GLU A 75 -0.27 25.47 -6.17
CA GLU A 75 -0.75 26.82 -6.53
C GLU A 75 0.39 27.80 -6.87
N GLY A 76 1.62 27.53 -6.43
CA GLY A 76 2.81 28.31 -6.80
C GLY A 76 3.56 27.80 -8.03
N ALA A 77 3.14 26.68 -8.62
CA ALA A 77 3.77 26.06 -9.79
C ALA A 77 3.08 26.45 -11.11
N GLU A 78 2.34 27.55 -11.13
CA GLU A 78 1.85 28.13 -12.37
C GLU A 78 3.00 28.77 -13.16
N SER A 79 2.88 28.64 -14.48
CA SER A 79 3.87 29.01 -15.49
C SER A 79 4.48 30.40 -15.27
N ILE A 80 5.81 30.48 -15.32
CA ILE A 80 6.60 31.70 -15.58
C ILE A 80 6.20 32.32 -16.93
N LYS A 81 5.06 33.00 -16.96
CA LYS A 81 4.64 33.89 -18.05
C LYS A 81 4.27 35.30 -17.59
N GLY A 82 4.38 35.60 -16.29
CA GLY A 82 4.04 36.93 -15.78
C GLY A 82 4.65 37.27 -14.43
N ALA A 83 5.54 38.26 -14.45
CA ALA A 83 5.89 39.19 -13.38
C ALA A 83 6.83 38.79 -12.21
N ARG A 84 7.14 37.52 -11.90
CA ARG A 84 8.13 37.21 -10.83
C ARG A 84 9.01 35.98 -11.12
N PRO A 85 10.17 36.14 -11.78
CA PRO A 85 11.09 35.03 -11.94
C PRO A 85 11.67 34.62 -10.57
N PRO A 86 11.71 33.32 -10.23
CA PRO A 86 12.37 32.86 -9.01
C PRO A 86 13.88 33.17 -9.10
N ARG A 87 14.43 33.82 -8.07
CA ARG A 87 15.87 34.07 -7.98
C ARG A 87 16.55 32.78 -7.53
N THR A 88 17.01 31.98 -8.49
CA THR A 88 17.83 30.79 -8.22
C THR A 88 19.30 31.20 -8.20
N GLU A 89 19.99 30.96 -7.09
CA GLU A 89 21.46 30.97 -7.09
C GLU A 89 21.96 29.65 -7.70
N PRO A 90 23.01 29.68 -8.56
CA PRO A 90 23.56 28.45 -9.11
C PRO A 90 24.13 27.60 -7.97
N ASN A 91 23.56 26.40 -7.75
CA ASN A 91 24.20 25.42 -6.90
C ASN A 91 25.52 25.01 -7.59
N PRO A 92 26.70 25.21 -6.97
CA PRO A 92 27.96 24.88 -7.61
C PRO A 92 27.97 23.38 -7.92
N ILE A 93 27.98 23.06 -9.21
CA ILE A 93 28.25 21.71 -9.69
C ILE A 93 29.66 21.40 -9.19
N ALA A 94 29.82 20.35 -8.41
CA ALA A 94 31.14 19.91 -8.00
C ALA A 94 31.94 19.57 -9.26
N THR A 95 32.83 20.48 -9.68
CA THR A 95 33.88 20.17 -10.64
C THR A 95 34.77 19.12 -9.97
N THR A 96 34.62 17.85 -10.34
CA THR A 96 35.68 16.87 -10.15
C THR A 96 36.85 17.31 -11.01
N ALA A 97 37.75 18.08 -10.40
CA ALA A 97 39.06 18.36 -10.94
C ALA A 97 39.88 17.08 -10.84
N ASP A 98 40.31 16.55 -11.98
CA ASP A 98 41.50 15.71 -12.07
C ASP A 98 42.30 16.15 -13.31
N PRO A 99 43.40 16.91 -13.16
CA PRO A 99 44.31 17.15 -14.26
C PRO A 99 45.23 15.92 -14.39
N LYS A 100 44.97 15.09 -15.40
CA LYS A 100 45.90 14.03 -15.80
C LYS A 100 47.16 14.67 -16.40
N PRO A 101 48.38 14.39 -15.89
CA PRO A 101 49.59 15.02 -16.40
C PRO A 101 49.93 14.53 -17.82
N PRO A 102 50.51 15.39 -18.68
CA PRO A 102 50.84 15.02 -20.05
C PRO A 102 52.02 14.04 -20.10
N ARG A 103 51.83 12.91 -20.79
CA ARG A 103 52.92 11.97 -21.13
C ARG A 103 53.89 12.66 -22.10
N LYS A 104 55.15 12.79 -21.71
CA LYS A 104 56.24 13.25 -22.59
C LYS A 104 56.49 12.21 -23.69
N SER A 105 56.38 12.60 -24.96
CA SER A 105 56.94 11.83 -26.08
C SER A 105 58.45 12.11 -26.17
N ARG A 106 59.27 11.06 -26.06
CA ARG A 106 60.70 11.12 -26.32
C ARG A 106 60.93 10.89 -27.82
N LEU A 107 61.72 11.75 -28.45
CA LEU A 107 62.37 11.52 -29.74
C LEU A 107 63.30 10.30 -29.65
#